data_AF-A0A7R9URI2-F1
#
_entry.id   AF-A0A7R9URI2-F1
#
_cell.length_a   1.000
_cell.length_b   1.000
_cell.length_c   1.000
_cell.angle_alpha   90.00
_cell.angle_beta   90.00
_cell.angle_gamma   90.00
#
_symmetry.space_group_name_H-M   'P 1'
#
loop_
_entity.id
_entity.type
_entity.pdbx_description
1 polymer ?
#
loop_
_entity_poly.entity_id
_entity_poly.type
_entity_poly.pdbx_seq_one_letter_code
_entity_poly.pdbx_strand_id
1 'polypeptide(L)'
;SPPPPPPPPPRPPPSPPSPPLPPGTTLRIDIRADQYPAETAWYLMRKQRSWQAIQSGTVPISAAGQLTSWTFQLAAGVYRWQVTDTQGDGLCCAYGEGSYTLTLDGVQIASGGAFTTSDAVSFNVGLPFPPPMPPPPSPPASVASAPSPPPPSLGRLAKGAADKARGLWAR
;
A
#
# COMPACT_ATOMS: atom_id res chain seq x y z
N SER A 1 -0.26 -23.12 66.80
CA SER A 1 -0.08 -21.93 65.95
C SER A 1 0.28 -22.36 64.54
N PRO A 2 -0.30 -21.77 63.49
CA PRO A 2 0.12 -22.07 62.12
C PRO A 2 1.56 -21.58 61.87
N PRO A 3 2.31 -22.24 60.97
CA PRO A 3 3.65 -21.79 60.60
C PRO A 3 3.60 -20.42 59.90
N PRO A 4 4.65 -19.60 60.04
CA PRO A 4 4.73 -18.32 59.35
C PRO A 4 4.75 -18.54 57.81
N PRO A 5 4.14 -17.63 57.04
CA PRO A 5 4.17 -17.70 55.59
C PRO A 5 5.61 -17.59 55.06
N PRO A 6 5.91 -18.20 53.91
CA PRO A 6 7.22 -18.08 53.28
C PRO A 6 7.51 -16.62 52.89
N PRO A 7 8.78 -16.21 52.85
CA PRO A 7 9.16 -14.88 52.40
C PRO A 7 8.78 -14.67 50.93
N PRO A 8 8.46 -13.42 50.52
CA PRO A 8 8.20 -13.11 49.12
C PRO A 8 9.46 -13.35 48.27
N PRO A 9 9.29 -13.74 46.99
CA PRO A 9 10.41 -13.93 46.08
C PRO A 9 11.18 -12.60 45.89
N PRO A 10 12.51 -12.65 45.64
CA PRO A 10 13.29 -11.47 45.34
C PRO A 10 12.73 -10.74 44.10
N ARG A 11 12.74 -9.41 44.14
CA ARG A 11 12.33 -8.59 42.98
C ARG A 11 13.25 -8.91 41.79
N PRO A 12 12.70 -8.97 40.56
CA PRO A 12 13.54 -9.00 39.38
C PRO A 12 14.46 -7.77 39.36
N PRO A 13 15.69 -7.91 38.85
CA PRO A 13 16.61 -6.79 38.69
C PRO A 13 15.96 -5.69 37.84
N PRO A 14 16.30 -4.40 38.06
CA PRO A 14 15.84 -3.33 37.18
C PRO A 14 16.30 -3.62 35.75
N SER A 15 15.40 -3.44 34.78
CA SER A 15 15.74 -3.55 33.37
C SER A 15 16.88 -2.58 33.01
N PRO A 16 17.81 -2.97 32.14
CA PRO A 16 18.84 -2.06 31.67
C PRO A 16 18.21 -0.81 31.03
N PRO A 17 18.86 0.36 31.13
CA PRO A 17 18.38 1.56 30.46
C PRO A 17 18.27 1.29 28.95
N SER A 18 17.15 1.68 28.36
CA SER A 18 16.94 1.58 26.91
C SER A 18 18.10 2.29 26.18
N PRO A 19 18.66 1.70 25.11
CA PRO A 19 19.66 2.39 24.32
C PRO A 19 19.12 3.75 23.85
N PRO A 20 19.97 4.80 23.79
CA PRO A 20 19.57 6.06 23.19
C PRO A 20 19.03 5.79 21.79
N LEU A 21 17.84 6.30 21.48
CA LEU A 21 17.27 6.16 20.15
C LEU A 21 18.31 6.64 19.12
N PRO A 22 18.52 5.92 18.00
CA PRO A 22 19.34 6.43 16.93
C PRO A 22 18.83 7.83 16.51
N PRO A 23 19.72 8.71 16.00
CA PRO A 23 19.31 10.00 15.46
C PRO A 23 18.13 9.80 14.49
N GLY A 24 17.18 10.74 14.52
CA GLY A 24 15.95 10.66 13.72
C GLY A 24 16.23 10.25 12.27
N THR A 25 15.34 9.45 11.71
CA THR A 25 15.45 9.02 10.32
C THR A 25 15.04 10.18 9.41
N THR A 26 15.81 10.43 8.37
CA THR A 26 15.58 11.50 7.43
C THR A 26 14.65 11.03 6.31
N LEU A 27 13.43 11.58 6.24
CA LEU A 27 12.55 11.44 5.09
C LEU A 27 12.81 12.59 4.12
N ARG A 28 13.04 12.25 2.85
CA ARG A 28 13.02 13.18 1.72
C ARG A 28 11.88 12.83 0.78
N ILE A 29 11.10 13.85 0.44
CA ILE A 29 9.97 13.79 -0.50
C ILE A 29 10.39 14.60 -1.71
N ASP A 30 10.43 13.96 -2.86
CA ASP A 30 10.74 14.57 -4.14
C ASP A 30 9.52 14.46 -5.03
N ILE A 31 9.00 15.57 -5.54
CA ILE A 31 7.90 15.60 -6.50
C ILE A 31 8.34 16.39 -7.71
N ARG A 32 8.39 15.74 -8.87
CA ARG A 32 8.48 16.39 -10.16
C ARG A 32 7.06 16.62 -10.66
N ALA A 33 6.65 17.87 -10.81
CA ALA A 33 5.34 18.17 -11.36
C ALA A 33 5.26 17.81 -12.84
N ASP A 34 4.05 17.61 -13.34
CA ASP A 34 3.74 17.73 -14.75
C ASP A 34 3.55 19.21 -15.14
N GLN A 35 2.74 19.49 -16.16
CA GLN A 35 2.46 20.87 -16.58
C GLN A 35 1.44 21.59 -15.68
N TYR A 36 0.83 20.91 -14.69
CA TYR A 36 -0.23 21.44 -13.82
C TYR A 36 0.10 21.29 -12.31
N PRO A 37 1.22 21.86 -11.83
CA PRO A 37 1.64 21.73 -10.43
C PRO A 37 0.63 22.24 -9.39
N ALA A 38 -0.28 23.14 -9.77
CA ALA A 38 -1.28 23.72 -8.86
C ALA A 38 -2.25 22.66 -8.28
N GLU A 39 -2.37 21.52 -8.94
CA GLU A 39 -3.34 20.46 -8.64
C GLU A 39 -2.76 19.44 -7.66
N THR A 40 -1.44 19.42 -7.51
CA THR A 40 -0.72 18.48 -6.67
C THR A 40 -0.55 18.98 -5.24
N ALA A 41 -1.09 18.21 -4.29
CA ALA A 41 -0.86 18.37 -2.86
C ALA A 41 -0.39 17.06 -2.23
N TRP A 42 0.23 17.14 -1.06
CA TRP A 42 0.64 15.97 -0.30
C TRP A 42 0.46 16.15 1.20
N TYR A 43 0.35 15.03 1.89
CA TYR A 43 0.15 14.94 3.33
C TYR A 43 1.05 13.84 3.89
N LEU A 44 1.68 14.12 5.03
CA LEU A 44 2.37 13.13 5.83
C LEU A 44 1.61 12.94 7.14
N MET A 45 1.18 11.72 7.40
CA MET A 45 0.45 11.33 8.58
C MET A 45 1.28 10.38 9.45
N ARG A 46 1.15 10.51 10.76
CA ARG A 46 1.69 9.57 11.75
C ARG A 46 0.55 8.83 12.43
N LYS A 47 0.70 7.53 12.62
CA LYS A 47 -0.24 6.72 13.39
C LYS A 47 0.08 6.84 14.88
N GLN A 48 -0.85 7.39 15.64
CA GLN A 48 -0.87 7.31 17.10
C GLN A 48 -2.04 6.39 17.51
N ARG A 49 -3.11 6.94 18.11
CA ARG A 49 -4.39 6.23 18.28
C ARG A 49 -5.22 6.19 16.98
N SER A 50 -5.09 7.25 16.18
CA SER A 50 -5.63 7.39 14.83
C SER A 50 -4.54 7.96 13.91
N TRP A 51 -4.82 8.02 12.61
CA TRP A 51 -3.97 8.76 11.67
C TRP A 51 -4.12 10.26 11.92
N GLN A 52 -3.00 10.95 12.13
CA GLN A 52 -2.97 12.40 12.29
C GLN A 52 -1.99 12.99 11.27
N ALA A 53 -2.44 13.97 10.50
CA ALA A 53 -1.56 14.75 9.64
C ALA A 53 -0.57 15.54 10.50
N ILE A 54 0.71 15.37 10.22
CA ILE A 54 1.81 16.05 10.92
C ILE A 54 2.52 17.06 10.03
N GLN A 55 2.44 16.89 8.70
CA GLN A 55 2.95 17.81 7.70
C GLN A 55 2.08 17.72 6.43
N SER A 56 2.10 18.77 5.63
CA SER A 56 1.50 18.82 4.31
C SER A 56 2.19 19.86 3.43
N GLY A 57 1.99 19.78 2.13
CA GLY A 57 2.51 20.74 1.18
C GLY A 57 1.77 20.72 -0.15
N THR A 58 2.00 21.75 -0.94
CA THR A 58 1.55 21.86 -2.33
C THR A 58 2.75 22.11 -3.23
N VAL A 59 2.64 21.74 -4.50
CA VAL A 59 3.67 22.05 -5.48
C VAL A 59 3.49 23.51 -5.95
N PRO A 60 4.56 24.33 -6.01
CA PRO A 60 4.45 25.71 -6.47
C PRO A 60 3.94 25.79 -7.92
N ILE A 61 3.02 26.72 -8.21
CA ILE A 61 2.44 26.88 -9.55
C ILE A 61 3.48 27.13 -10.66
N SER A 62 4.65 27.66 -10.30
CA SER A 62 5.76 27.94 -11.22
C SER A 62 6.66 26.72 -11.46
N ALA A 63 6.44 25.60 -10.77
CA ALA A 63 7.29 24.42 -10.82
C ALA A 63 6.86 23.41 -11.90
N ALA A 64 6.20 23.86 -12.97
CA ALA A 64 5.78 22.99 -14.07
C ALA A 64 6.97 22.23 -14.67
N GLY A 65 6.91 20.89 -14.69
CA GLY A 65 8.00 20.02 -15.12
C GLY A 65 9.25 20.01 -14.21
N GLN A 66 9.24 20.78 -13.12
CA GLN A 66 10.37 20.95 -12.19
C GLN A 66 10.24 20.05 -10.96
N LEU A 67 11.39 19.76 -10.35
CA LEU A 67 11.47 19.02 -9.10
C LEU A 67 11.33 19.96 -7.90
N THR A 68 10.44 19.61 -6.97
CA THR A 68 10.32 20.22 -5.65
C THR A 68 10.65 19.17 -4.58
N SER A 69 11.46 19.56 -3.60
CA SER A 69 11.94 18.66 -2.54
C SER A 69 11.57 19.18 -1.15
N TRP A 70 11.19 18.27 -0.25
CA TRP A 70 11.00 18.52 1.17
C TRP A 70 11.75 17.48 2.00
N THR A 71 12.33 17.91 3.12
CA THR A 71 13.11 17.03 4.01
C THR A 71 12.64 17.17 5.45
N PHE A 72 12.38 16.05 6.11
CA PHE A 72 11.88 15.99 7.48
C PHE A 72 12.66 14.99 8.33
N GLN A 73 12.87 15.35 9.60
CA GLN A 73 13.40 14.43 10.61
C GLN A 73 12.23 13.71 11.29
N LEU A 74 12.16 12.38 11.14
CA LEU A 74 11.10 11.56 11.70
C LEU A 74 11.58 10.78 12.91
N ALA A 75 10.77 10.80 13.96
CA ALA A 75 10.94 9.91 15.11
C ALA A 75 10.44 8.50 14.77
N ALA A 76 10.76 7.53 15.63
CA ALA A 76 10.25 6.17 15.47
C ALA A 76 8.71 6.13 15.45
N GLY A 77 8.13 5.35 14.54
CA GLY A 77 6.68 5.23 14.40
C GLY A 77 6.23 4.68 13.05
N VAL A 78 4.92 4.63 12.89
CA VAL A 78 4.25 4.20 11.65
C VAL A 78 3.73 5.44 10.95
N TYR A 79 4.06 5.57 9.67
CA TYR A 79 3.76 6.73 8.85
C TYR A 79 2.98 6.33 7.59
N ARG A 80 2.22 7.29 7.08
CA ARG A 80 1.59 7.23 5.78
C ARG A 80 1.84 8.56 5.09
N TRP A 81 2.41 8.52 3.91
CA TRP A 81 2.46 9.66 3.01
C TRP A 81 1.39 9.48 1.93
N GLN A 82 0.71 10.56 1.58
CA GLN A 82 -0.30 10.58 0.53
C GLN A 82 -0.06 11.77 -0.38
N VAL A 83 -0.12 11.55 -1.69
CA VAL A 83 -0.19 12.60 -2.71
C VAL A 83 -1.59 12.61 -3.30
N THR A 84 -2.08 13.77 -3.64
CA THR A 84 -3.41 13.99 -4.24
C THR A 84 -3.28 14.88 -5.45
N ASP A 85 -4.12 14.60 -6.44
CA ASP A 85 -4.33 15.43 -7.61
C ASP A 85 -5.82 15.78 -7.73
N THR A 86 -6.14 17.06 -7.90
CA THR A 86 -7.53 17.52 -7.92
C THR A 86 -8.24 17.33 -9.26
N GLN A 87 -7.51 17.21 -10.37
CA GLN A 87 -8.08 16.99 -11.71
C GLN A 87 -8.25 15.50 -12.02
N GLY A 88 -7.51 14.64 -11.33
CA GLY A 88 -7.73 13.20 -11.35
C GLY A 88 -7.02 12.46 -12.47
N ASP A 89 -6.08 13.11 -13.15
CA ASP A 89 -5.14 12.55 -14.13
C ASP A 89 -3.79 12.17 -13.51
N GLY A 90 -3.55 12.57 -12.27
CA GLY A 90 -2.34 12.25 -11.51
C GLY A 90 -1.18 13.13 -11.91
N LEU A 91 0.05 12.68 -11.65
CA LEU A 91 1.25 13.44 -12.04
C LEU A 91 1.74 13.07 -13.44
N CYS A 92 1.11 12.10 -14.11
CA CYS A 92 1.69 11.44 -15.26
C CYS A 92 0.73 11.27 -16.44
N CYS A 93 1.39 11.40 -17.58
CA CYS A 93 1.30 10.60 -18.79
C CYS A 93 0.58 11.33 -19.93
N ALA A 94 -0.52 12.02 -19.64
CA ALA A 94 -1.27 12.76 -20.65
C ALA A 94 -0.73 14.19 -20.84
N TYR A 95 -0.36 14.85 -19.75
CA TYR A 95 0.00 16.28 -19.74
C TYR A 95 1.41 16.55 -19.23
N GLY A 96 2.24 15.52 -19.07
CA GLY A 96 3.63 15.65 -18.66
C GLY A 96 4.15 14.38 -17.98
N GLU A 97 5.46 14.33 -17.81
CA GLU A 97 6.16 13.24 -17.13
C GLU A 97 6.52 13.67 -15.70
N GLY A 98 5.48 13.93 -14.91
CA GLY A 98 5.62 14.14 -13.47
C GLY A 98 5.72 12.81 -12.72
N SER A 99 6.28 12.87 -11.53
CA SER A 99 6.53 11.72 -10.67
C SER A 99 6.81 12.15 -9.24
N TYR A 100 6.75 11.21 -8.30
CA TYR A 100 7.26 11.41 -6.95
C TYR A 100 8.25 10.31 -6.57
N THR A 101 9.12 10.60 -5.61
CA THR A 101 10.04 9.66 -4.98
C THR A 101 10.11 9.95 -3.49
N LEU A 102 10.03 8.89 -2.68
CA LEU A 102 10.23 8.95 -1.23
C LEU A 102 11.53 8.24 -0.87
N THR A 103 12.40 8.94 -0.15
CA THR A 103 13.69 8.43 0.30
C THR A 103 13.75 8.49 1.83
N LEU A 104 14.15 7.39 2.46
CA LEU A 104 14.28 7.25 3.91
C LEU A 104 15.73 6.87 4.25
N ASP A 105 16.44 7.73 4.99
CA ASP A 105 17.88 7.57 5.28
C ASP A 105 18.74 7.26 4.03
N GLY A 106 18.42 7.92 2.91
CA GLY A 106 19.11 7.74 1.63
C GLY A 106 18.65 6.53 0.81
N VAL A 107 17.76 5.68 1.34
CA VAL A 107 17.19 4.54 0.62
C VAL A 107 15.82 4.90 0.04
N GLN A 108 15.65 4.72 -1.26
CA GLN A 108 14.34 4.90 -1.90
C GLN A 108 13.35 3.85 -1.38
N ILE A 109 12.25 4.31 -0.78
CA ILE A 109 11.19 3.45 -0.23
C ILE A 109 9.95 3.39 -1.13
N ALA A 110 9.77 4.38 -2.01
CA ALA A 110 8.70 4.38 -3.01
C ALA A 110 8.98 5.38 -4.14
N SER A 111 8.36 5.14 -5.29
CA SER A 111 8.28 6.06 -6.40
C SER A 111 7.00 5.80 -7.18
N GLY A 112 6.44 6.83 -7.81
CA GLY A 112 5.20 6.72 -8.56
C GLY A 112 4.90 8.00 -9.33
N GLY A 113 3.67 8.10 -9.83
CA GLY A 113 3.19 9.27 -10.60
C GLY A 113 1.94 8.95 -11.40
N ALA A 114 1.79 7.70 -11.84
CA ALA A 114 0.58 7.20 -12.49
C ALA A 114 -0.47 6.79 -11.45
N PHE A 115 -1.29 7.75 -11.03
CA PHE A 115 -2.50 7.54 -10.24
C PHE A 115 -3.60 8.44 -10.82
N THR A 116 -4.85 8.28 -10.38
CA THR A 116 -5.92 9.20 -10.80
C THR A 116 -6.01 10.37 -9.84
N THR A 117 -6.63 10.18 -8.68
CA THR A 117 -6.86 11.28 -7.72
C THR A 117 -5.91 11.27 -6.53
N SER A 118 -5.34 10.13 -6.18
CA SER A 118 -4.35 10.04 -5.10
C SER A 118 -3.55 8.74 -5.14
N ASP A 119 -2.38 8.77 -4.51
CA ASP A 119 -1.61 7.59 -4.16
C ASP A 119 -1.11 7.71 -2.71
N ALA A 120 -0.91 6.58 -2.01
CA ALA A 120 -0.50 6.56 -0.62
C ALA A 120 0.50 5.45 -0.32
N VAL A 121 1.57 5.81 0.38
CA VAL A 121 2.67 4.92 0.79
C VAL A 121 2.71 4.85 2.30
N SER A 122 2.66 3.65 2.87
CA SER A 122 2.83 3.44 4.32
C SER A 122 4.20 2.87 4.62
N PHE A 123 4.89 3.41 5.62
CA PHE A 123 6.24 3.00 5.99
C PHE A 123 6.48 3.14 7.50
N ASN A 124 7.50 2.44 8.01
CA ASN A 124 7.87 2.45 9.42
C ASN A 124 9.24 3.08 9.60
N VAL A 125 9.38 3.86 10.67
CA VAL A 125 10.64 4.48 11.09
C VAL A 125 11.04 3.90 12.44
N GLY A 126 12.30 3.49 12.60
CA GLY A 126 12.89 3.15 13.89
C GLY A 126 12.16 2.10 14.73
N LEU A 127 11.23 1.32 14.15
CA LEU A 127 10.68 0.16 14.83
C LEU A 127 11.73 -0.95 14.73
N PRO A 128 12.21 -1.52 15.85
CA PRO A 128 12.97 -2.76 15.77
C PRO A 128 12.09 -3.76 15.02
N PHE A 129 12.59 -4.32 13.93
CA PHE A 129 11.97 -5.49 13.33
C PHE A 129 11.76 -6.49 14.48
N PRO A 130 10.56 -7.07 14.68
CA PRO A 130 10.49 -8.27 15.50
C PRO A 130 11.53 -9.25 14.93
N PRO A 131 12.26 -10.01 15.78
CA PRO A 131 13.20 -11.01 15.29
C PRO A 131 12.50 -11.84 14.21
N PRO A 132 13.20 -12.22 13.11
CA PRO A 132 12.57 -12.94 12.02
C PRO A 132 11.78 -14.10 12.60
N MET A 133 10.46 -14.07 12.42
CA MET A 133 9.61 -15.18 12.81
C MET A 133 10.16 -16.41 12.07
N PRO A 134 10.28 -17.57 12.74
CA PRO A 134 10.57 -18.81 12.02
C PRO A 134 9.56 -18.94 10.88
N PRO A 135 9.97 -19.45 9.71
CA PRO A 135 9.04 -19.69 8.61
C PRO A 135 7.85 -20.49 9.14
N PRO A 136 6.61 -20.19 8.71
CA PRO A 136 5.47 -21.02 9.08
C PRO A 136 5.78 -22.47 8.70
N PRO A 137 5.41 -23.47 9.54
CA PRO A 137 5.60 -24.86 9.18
C PRO A 137 4.95 -25.09 7.81
N SER A 138 5.74 -25.64 6.88
CA SER A 138 5.26 -25.96 5.54
C SER A 138 3.94 -26.74 5.65
N PRO A 139 2.89 -26.39 4.89
CA PRO A 139 1.71 -27.22 4.85
C PRO A 139 2.12 -28.65 4.45
N PRO A 140 1.52 -29.69 5.06
CA PRO A 140 1.76 -31.06 4.61
C PRO A 140 1.44 -31.13 3.12
N ALA A 141 2.34 -31.74 2.34
CA ALA A 141 2.15 -31.93 0.91
C ALA A 141 0.84 -32.70 0.69
N SER A 142 -0.23 -31.99 0.37
CA SER A 142 -1.48 -32.59 -0.03
C SER A 142 -1.23 -33.20 -1.40
N VAL A 143 -1.27 -34.52 -1.43
CA VAL A 143 -1.05 -35.37 -2.59
C VAL A 143 -1.90 -34.85 -3.76
N ALA A 144 -1.23 -34.34 -4.80
CA ALA A 144 -1.86 -34.04 -6.07
C ALA A 144 -2.29 -35.35 -6.72
N SER A 145 -3.61 -35.56 -6.87
CA SER A 145 -4.18 -36.50 -7.83
C SER A 145 -5.69 -36.25 -7.97
N ALA A 146 -6.10 -35.55 -9.03
CA ALA A 146 -7.13 -35.99 -9.97
C ALA A 146 -7.51 -34.83 -10.92
N PRO A 147 -7.44 -35.01 -12.26
CA PRO A 147 -8.10 -34.11 -13.19
C PRO A 147 -9.62 -34.30 -13.12
N SER A 148 -10.36 -33.18 -13.07
CA SER A 148 -11.82 -33.17 -13.18
C SER A 148 -12.28 -33.80 -14.50
N PRO A 149 -13.30 -34.68 -14.50
CA PRO A 149 -13.89 -35.15 -15.75
C PRO A 149 -14.66 -34.01 -16.46
N PRO A 150 -14.69 -34.00 -17.80
CA PRO A 150 -15.50 -33.05 -18.55
C PRO A 150 -17.00 -33.32 -18.34
N PRO A 151 -17.86 -32.28 -18.41
CA PRO A 151 -19.31 -32.45 -18.32
C PRO A 151 -19.86 -33.23 -19.53
N PRO A 152 -20.91 -34.05 -19.35
CA PRO A 152 -21.51 -34.82 -20.43
C PRO A 152 -22.24 -33.90 -21.43
N SER A 153 -21.97 -34.12 -22.71
CA SER A 153 -22.69 -33.54 -23.84
C SER A 153 -24.13 -34.07 -23.89
N LEU A 154 -25.10 -33.18 -23.66
CA LEU A 154 -26.51 -33.49 -23.86
C LEU A 154 -26.78 -33.72 -25.35
N GLY A 155 -26.94 -34.98 -25.69
CA GLY A 155 -27.33 -35.47 -26.99
C GLY A 155 -28.76 -35.05 -27.38
N ARG A 156 -28.90 -34.81 -28.68
CA ARG A 156 -30.13 -34.80 -29.49
C ARG A 156 -31.28 -35.63 -28.89
N LEU A 157 -32.45 -35.01 -28.82
CA LEU A 157 -33.70 -35.71 -29.08
C LEU A 157 -34.40 -35.08 -30.28
N ALA A 158 -34.52 -35.87 -31.34
CA ALA A 158 -35.29 -35.55 -32.54
C ALA A 158 -36.79 -35.79 -32.32
N LYS A 159 -37.63 -35.00 -32.99
CA LYS A 159 -38.98 -35.30 -33.52
C LYS A 159 -39.43 -34.03 -34.27
N GLY A 160 -39.47 -34.01 -35.59
CA GLY A 160 -40.56 -34.55 -36.40
C GLY A 160 -41.38 -33.35 -36.91
N ALA A 161 -41.07 -32.85 -38.11
CA ALA A 161 -41.81 -33.10 -39.35
C ALA A 161 -43.19 -32.40 -39.40
N ALA A 162 -43.27 -31.32 -40.19
CA ALA A 162 -44.48 -30.95 -40.94
C ALA A 162 -44.12 -30.00 -42.10
N ASP A 163 -44.12 -30.58 -43.28
CA ASP A 163 -44.31 -29.98 -44.61
C ASP A 163 -45.36 -28.84 -44.65
N LYS A 164 -45.07 -27.73 -45.37
CA LYS A 164 -45.69 -27.42 -46.68
C LYS A 164 -45.33 -26.03 -47.25
N ALA A 165 -44.97 -26.07 -48.53
CA ALA A 165 -45.43 -25.22 -49.64
C ALA A 165 -45.03 -23.73 -49.78
N ARG A 166 -44.10 -23.54 -50.71
CA ARG A 166 -44.05 -22.59 -51.86
C ARG A 166 -45.29 -21.70 -52.14
N GLY A 167 -44.99 -20.46 -52.59
CA GLY A 167 -45.79 -19.67 -53.56
C GLY A 167 -46.27 -18.33 -53.00
N LEU A 168 -45.68 -17.17 -53.35
CA LEU A 168 -46.09 -16.29 -54.47
C LEU A 168 -47.61 -16.23 -54.65
N TRP A 169 -48.26 -15.07 -54.45
CA TRP A 169 -49.24 -14.38 -55.34
C TRP A 169 -49.59 -13.00 -54.75
N ALA A 170 -49.95 -12.08 -55.66
CA ALA A 170 -50.09 -10.63 -55.55
C ALA A 170 -51.24 -10.10 -54.67
N ARG A 171 -51.09 -8.84 -54.22
CA ARG A 171 -51.94 -7.69 -54.60
C ARG A 171 -51.28 -6.38 -54.21
#